data_AF-A0A428UZ02-F1
#
_entry.id   AF-A0A428UZ02-F1
#
_cell.length_a   1.000
_cell.length_b   1.000
_cell.length_c   1.000
_cell.angle_alpha   90.00
_cell.angle_beta   90.00
_cell.angle_gamma   90.00
#
_symmetry.space_group_name_H-M   'P 1'
#
loop_
_entity.id
_entity.type
_entity.pdbx_description
1 polymer ?
#
loop_
_entity_poly.entity_id
_entity_poly.type
_entity_poly.pdbx_seq_one_letter_code
_entity_poly.pdbx_strand_id
1 'polypeptide(L)' 'MGLTGTGKSTFIKLLTGSDVKIGHNLAACTADVGIYALDTAGGHSVALIDTPGFDDTYRSDTEVLTDVAYFLAQL' A
#
# COMPACT_ATOMS: atom_id res chain seq x y z
N MET A 1 1.16 6.26 -1.58
CA MET A 1 1.33 7.16 -0.42
C MET A 1 0.06 7.98 -0.19
N GLY A 2 -0.38 8.13 1.06
CA GLY A 2 -1.56 8.94 1.43
C GLY A 2 -2.09 8.57 2.81
N LEU A 3 -3.00 9.39 3.37
CA LEU A 3 -3.55 9.20 4.72
C LEU A 3 -4.20 7.81 4.92
N THR A 4 -4.27 7.33 6.15
CA THR A 4 -5.04 6.15 6.53
C THR A 4 -6.52 6.33 6.17
N GLY A 5 -7.18 5.25 5.74
CA GLY A 5 -8.60 5.29 5.36
C GLY A 5 -8.92 5.86 3.96
N THR A 6 -7.95 6.38 3.22
CA THR A 6 -8.16 6.97 1.88
C THR A 6 -8.41 5.95 0.75
N GLY A 7 -8.40 4.65 1.04
CA GLY A 7 -8.78 3.61 0.09
C GLY A 7 -7.65 3.04 -0.79
N LYS A 8 -6.38 3.23 -0.42
CA LYS A 8 -5.20 2.71 -1.15
C LYS A 8 -5.30 1.20 -1.45
N SER A 9 -5.47 0.36 -0.43
CA SER A 9 -5.59 -1.09 -0.57
C SER A 9 -6.83 -1.50 -1.38
N THR A 10 -7.94 -0.77 -1.21
CA THR A 10 -9.16 -0.97 -2.01
C THR A 10 -8.92 -0.71 -3.49
N PHE A 11 -8.22 0.37 -3.82
CA PHE A 11 -7.87 0.70 -5.20
C PHE A 11 -7.02 -0.41 -5.85
N ILE A 12 -5.99 -0.90 -5.15
CA ILE A 12 -5.14 -1.99 -5.65
C ILE A 12 -5.95 -3.28 -5.83
N LYS A 13 -6.82 -3.63 -4.87
CA LYS A 13 -7.70 -4.80 -4.98
C LYS A 13 -8.58 -4.74 -6.21
N LEU A 14 -9.20 -3.59 -6.47
CA LEU A 14 -10.08 -3.38 -7.61
C LEU A 14 -9.34 -3.46 -8.94
N LEU A 15 -8.10 -2.95 -9.01
CA LEU A 15 -7.29 -3.00 -10.23
C LEU A 15 -6.73 -4.39 -10.53
N THR A 16 -6.25 -5.09 -9.51
CA THR A 16 -5.49 -6.33 -9.69
C THR A 16 -6.33 -7.59 -9.55
N GLY A 17 -7.50 -7.50 -8.91
CA GLY A 17 -8.28 -8.67 -8.48
C GLY A 17 -7.57 -9.54 -7.44
N SER A 18 -6.39 -9.12 -6.94
CA SER A 18 -5.60 -9.87 -5.97
C SER A 18 -6.27 -9.87 -4.60
N ASP A 19 -5.91 -10.85 -3.77
CA ASP A 19 -6.34 -10.86 -2.38
C ASP A 19 -5.52 -9.86 -1.55
N VAL A 20 -5.92 -8.59 -1.63
CA VAL A 20 -5.37 -7.50 -0.82
C VAL A 20 -6.16 -7.40 0.47
N LYS A 21 -5.45 -7.39 1.60
CA LYS A 21 -6.04 -7.18 2.92
C LYS A 21 -6.52 -5.73 3.04
N ILE A 22 -7.81 -5.53 3.26
CA ILE A 22 -8.42 -4.22 3.44
C ILE A 22 -8.79 -4.04 4.91
N GLY A 23 -8.33 -2.94 5.51
CA GLY A 23 -8.82 -2.50 6.81
C GLY A 23 -10.17 -1.81 6.69
N HIS A 24 -11.12 -2.19 7.54
CA HIS A 24 -12.43 -1.55 7.63
C HIS A 24 -12.56 -0.62 8.85
N ASN A 25 -11.48 -0.45 9.61
CA ASN A 25 -11.39 0.45 10.75
C ASN A 25 -10.39 1.58 10.41
N LEU A 26 -10.46 2.70 11.13
CA LEU A 26 -9.43 3.76 11.05
C LEU A 26 -8.08 3.34 11.65
N ALA A 27 -8.05 2.22 12.37
CA ALA A 27 -6.82 1.59 12.83
C ALA A 27 -6.05 0.94 11.67
N ALA A 28 -4.73 1.12 11.66
CA ALA A 28 -3.79 0.49 10.74
C ALA A 28 -4.14 -0.98 10.45
N CYS A 29 -4.30 -1.34 9.19
CA CYS A 29 -4.55 -2.74 8.81
C CYS A 29 -3.41 -3.35 7.97
N THR A 30 -2.63 -2.50 7.29
CA THR A 30 -1.39 -2.84 6.61
C THR A 30 -0.21 -2.47 7.51
N ALA A 31 0.37 -3.48 8.17
CA ALA A 31 1.60 -3.30 8.94
C ALA A 31 2.85 -3.24 8.04
N ASP A 32 2.78 -3.87 6.86
CA ASP A 32 3.89 -4.06 5.93
C ASP A 32 3.58 -3.52 4.52
N VAL A 33 4.63 -3.19 3.76
CA VAL A 33 4.56 -2.80 2.35
C VAL A 33 4.31 -4.03 1.47
N GLY A 34 3.30 -3.99 0.61
CA GLY A 34 2.91 -5.10 -0.29
C GLY A 34 3.13 -4.77 -1.76
N ILE A 35 3.54 -5.76 -2.57
CA ILE A 35 3.72 -5.60 -4.03
C ILE A 35 2.69 -6.44 -4.77
N TYR A 36 2.01 -5.81 -5.73
CA TYR A 36 1.02 -6.45 -6.57
C TYR A 36 1.31 -6.17 -8.04
N ALA A 37 1.43 -7.22 -8.85
CA ALA A 37 1.64 -7.08 -10.28
C ALA A 37 0.31 -6.83 -11.01
N LEU A 38 0.34 -5.93 -11.99
CA LEU A 38 -0.76 -5.66 -12.91
C LEU A 38 -0.24 -5.68 -14.33
N ASP A 39 -0.68 -6.66 -15.12
CA ASP A 39 -0.40 -6.70 -16.54
C ASP A 39 -1.41 -5.84 -17.29
N THR A 40 -0.90 -4.84 -17.99
CA THR A 40 -1.71 -3.90 -18.77
C THR A 40 -2.03 -4.46 -20.15
N ALA A 41 -3.13 -4.01 -20.75
CA ALA A 41 -3.52 -4.41 -22.11
C ALA A 41 -2.46 -4.07 -23.18
N GLY A 42 -1.55 -3.13 -22.89
CA GLY A 42 -0.43 -2.77 -23.75
C GLY A 42 0.80 -3.68 -23.62
N GLY A 43 0.73 -4.76 -22.83
CA GLY A 43 1.84 -5.71 -22.64
C GLY A 43 2.90 -5.27 -21.63
N HIS A 44 2.66 -4.19 -20.87
CA HIS A 44 3.53 -3.77 -19.78
C HIS A 44 3.07 -4.38 -18.46
N SER A 45 4.02 -4.87 -17.66
CA SER A 45 3.76 -5.25 -16.28
C SER A 45 4.07 -4.07 -15.35
N VAL A 46 3.12 -3.73 -14.48
CA VAL A 46 3.20 -2.61 -13.53
C VAL A 46 3.18 -3.18 -12.11
N ALA A 47 4.15 -2.78 -11.29
CA ALA A 47 4.15 -3.08 -9.87
C ALA A 47 3.38 -1.98 -9.10
N LEU A 48 2.30 -2.38 -8.42
CA LEU A 48 1.56 -1.54 -7.49
C LEU A 48 2.04 -1.84 -6.07
N ILE A 49 2.59 -0.82 -5.42
CA ILE A 49 3.13 -0.92 -4.05
C ILE A 49 2.09 -0.37 -3.07
N ASP A 50 1.47 -1.25 -2.30
CA ASP A 50 0.59 -0.84 -1.20
C ASP A 50 1.42 -0.49 0.03
N THR A 51 1.05 0.59 0.71
CA THR A 51 1.84 1.18 1.80
C THR A 51 0.96 1.45 3.01
N PRO A 52 1.50 1.40 4.24
CA PRO A 52 0.82 1.96 5.41
C PRO A 52 0.39 3.42 5.15
N GLY A 53 -0.70 3.84 5.79
CA GLY A 53 -1.14 5.22 5.69
C GLY A 53 -0.33 6.15 6.57
N PHE A 54 -0.18 7.41 6.13
CA PHE A 54 0.19 8.50 7.02
C PHE A 54 -0.99 8.84 7.94
N ASP A 55 -0.75 9.51 9.07
CA ASP A 55 -1.74 9.71 10.15
C ASP A 55 -2.27 8.37 10.69
N ASP A 56 -1.33 7.47 10.97
CA ASP A 56 -1.64 6.17 11.54
C ASP A 56 -1.97 6.27 13.03
N THR A 57 -2.88 5.41 13.50
CA THR A 57 -3.31 5.40 14.91
C THR A 57 -2.18 5.04 15.88
N TYR A 58 -1.21 4.23 15.43
CA TYR A 58 -0.16 3.65 16.28
C TYR A 58 1.26 4.00 15.85
N ARG A 59 1.44 4.57 14.65
CA ARG A 59 2.74 4.85 14.06
C ARG A 59 2.87 6.33 13.70
N SER A 60 4.05 6.89 13.90
CA SER A 60 4.35 8.23 13.43
C SER A 60 4.55 8.25 11.91
N ASP A 61 4.28 9.41 11.30
CA ASP A 61 4.55 9.63 9.88
C ASP A 61 6.02 9.38 9.50
N THR A 62 6.95 9.60 10.44
CA THR A 62 8.38 9.34 10.21
C THR A 62 8.67 7.85 10.14
N GLU A 63 8.04 7.02 10.96
CA GLU A 63 8.17 5.56 10.88
C GLU A 63 7.56 5.04 9.57
N VAL A 64 6.39 5.54 9.17
CA VAL A 64 5.76 5.17 7.89
C VAL A 64 6.67 5.56 6.70
N LEU A 65 7.24 6.77 6.72
CA LEU A 65 8.16 7.21 5.68
C LEU A 65 9.44 6.36 5.65
N THR A 66 9.95 5.97 6.83
CA THR A 66 11.15 5.14 6.95
C THR A 66 10.95 3.77 6.32
N ASP A 67 9.81 3.12 6.58
CA ASP A 67 9.49 1.82 5.96
C ASP A 67 9.42 1.91 4.44
N VAL A 68 8.77 2.95 3.91
CA VAL A 68 8.66 3.15 2.47
C VAL A 68 10.03 3.41 1.86
N ALA A 69 10.85 4.26 2.48
CA ALA A 69 12.21 4.53 2.02
C ALA A 69 13.09 3.27 2.06
N TYR A 70 13.03 2.50 3.15
CA TYR A 70 13.76 1.24 3.28
C TYR A 70 13.35 0.25 2.20
N PHE A 71 12.03 0.06 2.00
CA PHE A 71 11.50 -0.80 0.96
C PHE A 71 12.00 -0.39 -0.44
N LEU A 72 11.91 0.90 -0.78
CA LEU A 72 12.36 1.40 -2.09
C LEU A 72 13.87 1.27 -2.30
N ALA A 73 14.66 1.34 -1.22
CA ALA A 73 16.11 1.15 -1.29
C ALA A 73 16.54 -0.32 -1.48
N GLN A 74 15.60 -1.28 -1.37
CA GLN A 74 15.85 -2.71 -1.57
C GLN A 74 15.29 -3.24 -2.90
N LEU A 75 14.62 -2.39 -3.69
CA LEU A 75 14.20 -2.69 -5.07
C LEU A 75 15.39 -2.62 -6.03
#